data_AF-A0A3A9E815-F1
#
_entry.id   AF-A0A3A9E815-F1
#
_cell.length_a   1.000
_cell.length_b   1.000
_cell.length_c   1.000
_cell.angle_alpha   90.00
_cell.angle_beta   90.00
_cell.angle_gamma   90.00
#
_symmetry.space_group_name_H-M   'P 1'
#
loop_
_entity.id
_entity.type
_entity.pdbx_description
1 polymer ?
#
loop_
_entity_poly.entity_id
_entity_poly.type
_entity_poly.pdbx_seq_one_letter_code
_entity_poly.pdbx_strand_id
1 'polypeptide(L)'
;MKERKIKCVVWDLDNTLWKGVLQEDDKVILQQEAVEVIKELDKRGILQSVSSKNNYELAKRKLEEFDLWNYFIYPQINWNPKSEAIETIAKSINIGIDSLAFVDDQKFERDEVSYFHHDILCIDASQIEKIPSMDPMKPKYITMDSKNRRLMYQTDIVRNNVERDFKGTKEEFLKTLHMTFYISKAKEEDLQRAEELTVRTHQLNSTGYIYSYDELKACIEDEKYEVLVTRLEDKYGTYGTIGLGLIEKGEKVWQVKLLLMSCRVMSRGVGSILLNYICN
;
A
#
# COMPACT_ATOMS: atom_id res chain seq x y z
N MET A 1 -1.67 22.94 6.35
CA MET A 1 -1.62 21.61 7.01
C MET A 1 -1.52 20.56 5.91
N LYS A 2 -0.62 19.58 6.04
CA LYS A 2 -0.45 18.51 5.05
C LYS A 2 -1.73 17.67 5.05
N GLU A 3 -2.37 17.51 3.89
CA GLU A 3 -3.60 16.72 3.77
C GLU A 3 -3.30 15.26 4.13
N ARG A 4 -3.97 14.74 5.15
CA ARG A 4 -3.75 13.39 5.67
C ARG A 4 -4.34 12.37 4.70
N LYS A 5 -3.55 11.40 4.25
CA LYS A 5 -3.99 10.33 3.33
C LYS A 5 -3.78 8.96 3.96
N ILE A 6 -4.86 8.19 4.10
CA ILE A 6 -4.80 6.84 4.65
C ILE A 6 -4.42 5.84 3.56
N LYS A 7 -3.41 5.02 3.84
CA LYS A 7 -2.91 3.95 2.98
C LYS A 7 -3.35 2.58 3.48
N CYS A 8 -3.64 2.44 4.78
CA CYS A 8 -4.11 1.19 5.37
C CYS A 8 -5.06 1.45 6.56
N VAL A 9 -6.12 0.64 6.68
CA VAL A 9 -6.98 0.57 7.86
C VAL A 9 -6.72 -0.73 8.61
N VAL A 10 -6.48 -0.61 9.91
CA VAL A 10 -6.24 -1.70 10.85
C VAL A 10 -7.50 -1.90 11.67
N TRP A 11 -8.04 -3.12 11.65
CA TRP A 11 -9.31 -3.45 12.29
C TRP A 11 -9.07 -4.33 13.52
N ASP A 12 -9.75 -4.03 14.62
CA ASP A 12 -10.07 -5.05 15.60
C ASP A 12 -11.16 -6.00 15.06
N LEU A 13 -11.38 -7.12 15.75
CA LEU A 13 -12.31 -8.17 15.34
C LEU A 13 -13.58 -8.21 16.20
N ASP A 14 -13.43 -8.47 17.49
CA ASP A 14 -14.55 -8.68 18.42
C ASP A 14 -15.28 -7.35 18.64
N ASN A 15 -16.62 -7.38 18.59
CA ASN A 15 -17.48 -6.18 18.60
C ASN A 15 -17.20 -5.11 17.53
N THR A 16 -16.24 -5.36 16.63
CA THR A 16 -15.84 -4.45 15.54
C THR A 16 -16.23 -5.01 14.16
N LEU A 17 -15.65 -6.13 13.71
CA LEU A 17 -16.05 -6.77 12.46
C LEU A 17 -17.28 -7.67 12.64
N TRP A 18 -17.44 -8.24 13.83
CA TRP A 18 -18.62 -9.00 14.22
C TRP A 18 -19.10 -8.53 15.59
N LYS A 19 -20.32 -8.91 15.98
CA LYS A 19 -20.85 -8.72 17.33
C LYS A 19 -20.58 -9.99 18.14
N GLY A 20 -20.08 -9.79 19.36
CA GLY A 20 -19.65 -10.86 20.27
C GLY A 20 -18.13 -11.02 20.34
N VAL A 21 -17.69 -11.78 21.33
CA VAL A 21 -16.31 -12.14 21.65
C VAL A 21 -16.09 -13.61 21.27
N LEU A 22 -15.24 -13.86 20.26
CA LEU A 22 -15.09 -15.19 19.65
C LEU A 22 -14.72 -16.32 20.63
N GLN A 23 -14.02 -16.01 21.72
CA GLN A 23 -13.60 -17.00 22.72
C GLN A 23 -14.65 -17.26 23.81
N GLU A 24 -15.63 -16.37 23.97
CA GLU A 24 -16.59 -16.41 25.07
C GLU A 24 -18.00 -16.77 24.57
N ASP A 25 -18.38 -16.25 23.40
CA ASP A 25 -19.70 -16.46 22.83
C ASP A 25 -19.75 -17.71 21.95
N ASP A 26 -20.84 -18.47 22.05
CA ASP A 26 -21.11 -19.64 21.20
C ASP A 26 -21.16 -19.26 19.70
N LYS A 27 -21.54 -18.02 19.39
CA LYS A 27 -21.64 -17.51 18.02
C LYS A 27 -21.43 -16.00 17.96
N VAL A 28 -20.58 -15.60 17.01
CA VAL A 28 -20.43 -14.20 16.60
C VAL A 28 -21.24 -13.90 15.33
N ILE A 29 -21.76 -12.67 15.22
CA ILE A 29 -22.59 -12.23 14.09
C ILE A 29 -21.82 -11.17 13.29
N LEU A 30 -21.49 -11.47 12.04
CA LEU A 30 -20.79 -10.55 11.15
C LEU A 30 -21.55 -9.21 10.98
N GLN A 31 -20.83 -8.09 11.06
CA GLN A 31 -21.38 -6.76 10.77
C GLN A 31 -21.25 -6.50 9.27
N GLN A 32 -22.38 -6.44 8.58
CA GLN A 32 -22.40 -6.32 7.12
C GLN A 32 -21.82 -4.99 6.64
N GLU A 33 -22.02 -3.92 7.43
CA GLU A 33 -21.48 -2.59 7.20
C GLU A 33 -19.95 -2.60 7.16
N ALA A 34 -19.31 -3.35 8.06
CA ALA A 34 -17.84 -3.49 8.07
C ALA A 34 -17.33 -4.17 6.81
N VAL A 35 -18.02 -5.21 6.33
CA VAL A 35 -17.69 -5.93 5.09
C VAL A 35 -17.77 -5.00 3.88
N GLU A 36 -18.83 -4.20 3.80
CA GLU A 36 -19.05 -3.24 2.71
C GLU A 36 -17.95 -2.17 2.69
N VAL A 37 -17.60 -1.64 3.86
CA VAL A 37 -16.52 -0.67 4.02
C VAL A 37 -15.17 -1.27 3.61
N ILE A 38 -14.83 -2.47 4.08
CA ILE A 38 -13.59 -3.18 3.70
C ILE A 38 -13.49 -3.31 2.18
N LYS A 39 -14.56 -3.76 1.52
CA LYS A 39 -14.62 -3.94 0.06
C LYS A 39 -14.50 -2.61 -0.68
N GLU A 40 -15.14 -1.56 -0.19
CA GLU A 40 -15.10 -0.24 -0.81
C GLU A 40 -13.70 0.39 -0.68
N LEU A 41 -13.07 0.29 0.48
CA LEU A 41 -11.70 0.77 0.69
C LEU A 41 -10.67 -0.03 -0.12
N ASP A 42 -10.87 -1.35 -0.25
CA ASP A 42 -10.03 -2.20 -1.10
C ASP A 42 -10.10 -1.79 -2.58
N LYS A 43 -11.30 -1.49 -3.11
CA LYS A 43 -11.48 -0.94 -4.47
C LYS A 43 -10.74 0.39 -4.66
N ARG A 44 -10.64 1.21 -3.61
CA ARG A 44 -9.87 2.47 -3.59
C ARG A 44 -8.37 2.26 -3.42
N GLY A 45 -7.93 1.01 -3.24
CA GLY A 45 -6.55 0.65 -2.98
C GLY A 45 -6.07 1.09 -1.59
N ILE A 46 -6.95 1.19 -0.61
CA ILE A 46 -6.60 1.33 0.80
C ILE A 46 -6.48 -0.10 1.35
N LEU A 47 -5.31 -0.43 1.87
CA LEU A 47 -4.99 -1.77 2.36
C LEU A 47 -5.72 -2.04 3.68
N GLN A 48 -5.95 -3.31 4.00
CA GLN A 48 -6.61 -3.71 5.23
C GLN A 48 -5.66 -4.59 6.05
N SER A 49 -5.64 -4.42 7.36
CA SER A 49 -4.93 -5.30 8.29
C SER A 49 -5.75 -5.54 9.55
N VAL A 50 -5.29 -6.43 10.42
CA VAL A 50 -5.96 -6.76 11.68
C VAL A 50 -5.01 -6.47 12.83
N SER A 51 -5.52 -5.86 13.89
CA SER A 51 -4.87 -5.83 15.19
C SER A 51 -5.90 -6.25 16.23
N SER A 52 -5.82 -7.50 16.70
CA SER A 52 -6.84 -8.05 17.59
C SER A 52 -6.25 -8.97 18.65
N LYS A 53 -6.79 -8.85 19.85
CA LYS A 53 -6.52 -9.76 20.96
C LYS A 53 -7.40 -11.02 20.81
N ASN A 54 -7.20 -11.75 19.70
CA ASN A 54 -7.78 -13.08 19.48
C ASN A 54 -6.81 -14.27 19.17
N ASN A 55 -7.26 -15.52 19.34
CA ASN A 55 -6.40 -16.68 19.12
C ASN A 55 -6.23 -16.79 17.60
N TYR A 56 -4.98 -16.79 17.14
CA TYR A 56 -4.68 -16.71 15.70
C TYR A 56 -5.45 -17.76 14.88
N GLU A 57 -5.43 -19.03 15.28
CA GLU A 57 -6.05 -20.12 14.52
C GLU A 57 -7.58 -20.07 14.56
N LEU A 58 -8.19 -19.61 15.66
CA LEU A 58 -9.65 -19.43 15.75
C LEU A 58 -10.11 -18.25 14.91
N ALA A 59 -9.47 -17.08 15.08
CA ALA A 59 -9.81 -15.86 14.37
C ALA A 59 -9.57 -16.00 12.86
N LYS A 60 -8.46 -16.61 12.45
CA LYS A 60 -8.18 -16.90 11.05
C LYS A 60 -9.28 -17.75 10.43
N ARG A 61 -9.63 -18.88 11.06
CA ARG A 61 -10.73 -19.74 10.56
C ARG A 61 -12.04 -18.98 10.46
N LYS A 62 -12.35 -18.13 11.45
CA LYS A 62 -13.57 -17.31 11.42
C LYS A 62 -13.57 -16.30 10.28
N LEU A 63 -12.43 -15.66 10.02
CA LEU A 63 -12.26 -14.75 8.89
C LEU A 63 -12.33 -15.47 7.53
N GLU A 64 -11.87 -16.72 7.45
CA GLU A 64 -12.02 -17.57 6.28
C GLU A 64 -13.49 -17.96 6.05
N GLU A 65 -14.23 -18.33 7.11
CA GLU A 65 -15.68 -18.61 7.04
C GLU A 65 -16.49 -17.40 6.56
N PHE A 66 -16.03 -16.17 6.84
CA PHE A 66 -16.65 -14.93 6.39
C PHE A 66 -16.11 -14.40 5.06
N ASP A 67 -15.23 -15.14 4.37
CA ASP A 67 -14.58 -14.73 3.12
C ASP A 67 -13.80 -13.40 3.24
N LEU A 68 -13.32 -13.07 4.43
CA LEU A 68 -12.60 -11.83 4.73
C LEU A 68 -11.09 -12.01 4.87
N TRP A 69 -10.60 -13.22 5.15
CA TRP A 69 -9.17 -13.46 5.38
C TRP A 69 -8.28 -12.87 4.27
N ASN A 70 -8.68 -13.07 3.01
CA ASN A 70 -7.94 -12.59 1.85
C ASN A 70 -7.96 -11.06 1.68
N TYR A 71 -8.69 -10.30 2.48
CA TYR A 71 -8.63 -8.83 2.49
C TYR A 71 -7.47 -8.31 3.34
N PHE A 72 -7.04 -9.07 4.36
CA PHE A 72 -6.10 -8.61 5.36
C PHE A 72 -4.66 -8.99 5.03
N ILE A 73 -3.77 -7.99 5.06
CA ILE A 73 -2.32 -8.17 4.94
C ILE A 73 -1.66 -7.98 6.29
N TYR A 74 -0.65 -8.81 6.59
CA TYR A 74 0.11 -8.79 7.85
C TYR A 74 -0.73 -8.76 9.14
N PRO A 75 -1.81 -9.56 9.27
CA PRO A 75 -2.67 -9.53 10.45
C PRO A 75 -1.89 -9.81 11.73
N GLN A 76 -2.08 -8.99 12.75
CA GLN A 76 -1.53 -9.14 14.09
C GLN A 76 -2.65 -9.62 15.02
N ILE A 77 -2.68 -10.94 15.24
CA ILE A 77 -3.70 -11.60 16.06
C ILE A 77 -2.98 -12.33 17.20
N ASN A 78 -2.82 -11.64 18.32
CA ASN A 78 -2.06 -12.08 19.51
C ASN A 78 -2.32 -11.13 20.70
N TRP A 79 -1.80 -11.45 21.90
CA TRP A 79 -2.09 -10.72 23.17
C TRP A 79 -1.19 -9.50 23.40
N ASN A 80 -0.39 -9.11 22.40
CA ASN A 80 0.48 -7.94 22.55
C ASN A 80 -0.34 -6.64 22.51
N PRO A 81 0.23 -5.52 22.97
CA PRO A 81 -0.41 -4.21 22.84
C PRO A 81 -0.77 -3.87 21.38
N LYS A 82 -1.92 -3.20 21.19
CA LYS A 82 -2.40 -2.80 19.85
C LYS A 82 -1.44 -1.81 19.19
N SER A 83 -0.81 -0.92 19.96
CA SER A 83 0.23 0.00 19.47
C SER A 83 1.45 -0.71 18.84
N GLU A 84 1.94 -1.80 19.44
CA GLU A 84 3.06 -2.60 18.92
C GLU A 84 2.67 -3.35 17.65
N ALA A 85 1.45 -3.90 17.63
CA ALA A 85 0.89 -4.55 16.45
C ALA A 85 0.80 -3.57 15.27
N ILE A 86 0.31 -2.35 15.51
CA ILE A 86 0.25 -1.28 14.49
C ILE A 86 1.64 -0.92 13.99
N GLU A 87 2.64 -0.81 14.86
CA GLU A 87 4.02 -0.54 14.45
C GLU A 87 4.57 -1.66 13.56
N THR A 88 4.28 -2.92 13.91
CA THR A 88 4.65 -4.09 13.11
C THR A 88 4.00 -4.08 11.73
N ILE A 89 2.73 -3.72 11.65
CA ILE A 89 1.99 -3.57 10.39
C ILE A 89 2.61 -2.47 9.53
N ALA A 90 2.87 -1.29 10.12
CA ALA A 90 3.48 -0.15 9.43
C ALA A 90 4.84 -0.52 8.82
N LYS A 91 5.69 -1.20 9.61
CA LYS A 91 7.00 -1.70 9.17
C LYS A 91 6.87 -2.74 8.05
N SER A 92 5.94 -3.69 8.18
CA SER A 92 5.73 -4.76 7.20
C SER A 92 5.22 -4.23 5.86
N ILE A 93 4.34 -3.22 5.88
CA ILE A 93 3.82 -2.55 4.67
C ILE A 93 4.82 -1.48 4.16
N ASN A 94 5.76 -1.05 5.00
CA ASN A 94 6.70 0.04 4.75
C ASN A 94 5.99 1.39 4.48
N ILE A 95 5.10 1.79 5.40
CA ILE A 95 4.39 3.08 5.40
C ILE A 95 4.51 3.78 6.75
N GLY A 96 4.30 5.10 6.77
CA GLY A 96 4.26 5.88 8.01
C GLY A 96 2.98 5.65 8.81
N ILE A 97 3.09 5.75 10.13
CA ILE A 97 1.97 5.63 11.09
C ILE A 97 0.88 6.69 10.85
N ASP A 98 1.29 7.88 10.39
CA ASP A 98 0.40 8.98 9.96
C ASP A 98 -0.56 8.58 8.83
N SER A 99 -0.20 7.58 8.04
CA SER A 99 -1.00 7.02 6.95
C SER A 99 -1.83 5.78 7.33
N LEU A 100 -1.88 5.43 8.61
CA LEU A 100 -2.72 4.36 9.15
C LEU A 100 -3.97 4.92 9.85
N ALA A 101 -5.06 4.17 9.76
CA ALA A 101 -6.23 4.34 10.60
C ALA A 101 -6.47 3.07 11.41
N PHE A 102 -6.95 3.20 12.64
CA PHE A 102 -7.24 2.10 13.55
C PHE A 102 -8.71 2.14 13.97
N VAL A 103 -9.41 1.03 13.79
CA VAL A 103 -10.84 0.88 14.11
C VAL A 103 -10.98 -0.15 15.22
N ASP A 104 -11.56 0.24 16.35
CA ASP A 104 -11.75 -0.62 17.52
C ASP A 104 -12.96 -0.11 18.31
N ASP A 105 -13.76 -0.99 18.91
CA ASP A 105 -14.93 -0.62 19.72
C ASP A 105 -14.51 -0.11 21.11
N GLN A 106 -13.40 -0.62 21.65
CA GLN A 106 -12.94 -0.30 22.99
C GLN A 106 -12.20 1.03 23.02
N LYS A 107 -12.76 1.99 23.76
CA LYS A 107 -12.11 3.30 23.97
C LYS A 107 -10.70 3.16 24.55
N PHE A 108 -10.49 2.20 25.45
CA PHE A 108 -9.20 1.94 26.08
C PHE A 108 -8.11 1.60 25.06
N GLU A 109 -8.39 0.69 24.11
CA GLU A 109 -7.43 0.31 23.06
C GLU A 109 -7.15 1.48 22.11
N ARG A 110 -8.16 2.27 21.77
CA ARG A 110 -7.97 3.47 20.95
C ARG A 110 -7.12 4.53 21.66
N ASP A 111 -7.36 4.75 22.95
CA ASP A 111 -6.59 5.69 23.77
C ASP A 111 -5.13 5.23 23.87
N GLU A 112 -4.89 3.94 24.10
CA GLU A 112 -3.55 3.32 24.14
C GLU A 112 -2.78 3.56 22.84
N VAL A 113 -3.41 3.24 21.71
CA VAL A 113 -2.82 3.46 20.38
C VAL A 113 -2.52 4.93 20.15
N SER A 114 -3.46 5.83 20.47
CA SER A 114 -3.27 7.28 20.28
C SER A 114 -2.18 7.88 21.16
N TYR A 115 -1.94 7.29 22.35
CA TYR A 115 -0.90 7.73 23.27
C TYR A 115 0.51 7.43 22.74
N PHE A 116 0.72 6.24 22.17
CA PHE A 116 2.00 5.88 21.57
C PHE A 116 2.19 6.46 20.16
N HIS A 117 1.10 6.61 19.42
CA HIS A 117 1.09 6.99 18.01
C HIS A 117 0.19 8.21 17.77
N HIS A 118 0.64 9.39 18.19
CA HIS A 118 -0.14 10.63 18.11
C HIS A 118 -0.67 10.98 16.71
N ASP A 119 0.06 10.57 15.67
CA ASP A 119 -0.31 10.85 14.29
C ASP A 119 -1.29 9.84 13.69
N ILE A 120 -1.69 8.77 14.38
CA ILE A 120 -2.64 7.77 13.85
C ILE A 120 -4.11 8.25 13.89
N LEU A 121 -4.98 7.70 13.05
CA LEU A 121 -6.40 8.04 13.01
C LEU A 121 -7.16 6.94 13.72
N CYS A 122 -7.51 7.15 14.99
CA CYS A 122 -8.36 6.23 15.73
C CYS A 122 -9.83 6.53 15.42
N ILE A 123 -10.60 5.49 15.11
CA ILE A 123 -12.02 5.56 14.74
C ILE A 123 -12.78 4.59 15.64
N ASP A 124 -13.86 5.06 16.25
CA ASP A 124 -14.76 4.20 17.02
C ASP A 124 -15.57 3.29 16.09
N ALA A 125 -15.72 2.01 16.44
CA ALA A 125 -16.47 1.03 15.62
C ALA A 125 -17.92 1.47 15.32
N SER A 126 -18.54 2.30 16.16
CA SER A 126 -19.88 2.89 15.88
C SER A 126 -19.89 3.82 14.66
N GLN A 127 -18.74 4.23 14.14
CA GLN A 127 -18.60 5.14 12.99
C GLN A 127 -18.19 4.44 11.69
N ILE A 128 -18.18 3.11 11.66
CA ILE A 128 -17.72 2.30 10.50
C ILE A 128 -18.37 2.77 9.20
N GLU A 129 -19.69 2.98 9.19
CA GLU A 129 -20.46 3.43 8.01
C GLU A 129 -19.95 4.75 7.40
N LYS A 130 -19.31 5.61 8.22
CA LYS A 130 -18.83 6.93 7.82
C LYS A 130 -17.42 6.89 7.25
N ILE A 131 -16.67 5.81 7.47
CA ILE A 131 -15.27 5.68 7.06
C ILE A 131 -15.07 5.99 5.58
N PRO A 132 -15.85 5.42 4.62
CA PRO A 132 -15.66 5.74 3.20
C PRO A 132 -15.91 7.20 2.84
N SER A 133 -16.63 7.95 3.68
CA SER A 133 -16.97 9.35 3.46
C SER A 133 -15.97 10.32 4.10
N MET A 134 -15.00 9.83 4.88
CA MET A 134 -13.93 10.66 5.45
C MET A 134 -12.96 11.11 4.37
N ASP A 135 -12.55 12.37 4.39
CA ASP A 135 -11.66 12.92 3.36
C ASP A 135 -10.31 12.17 3.25
N PRO A 136 -9.66 11.73 4.34
CA PRO A 136 -8.45 10.92 4.27
C PRO A 136 -8.62 9.55 3.56
N MET A 137 -9.86 9.10 3.35
CA MET A 137 -10.23 7.81 2.73
C MET A 137 -10.66 7.95 1.25
N LYS A 138 -10.54 9.15 0.67
CA LYS A 138 -10.93 9.45 -0.72
C LYS A 138 -9.67 9.70 -1.56
N PRO A 139 -9.19 8.71 -2.34
CA PRO A 139 -8.13 8.98 -3.30
C PRO A 139 -8.67 9.88 -4.43
N LYS A 140 -7.81 10.74 -4.97
CA LYS A 140 -8.15 11.60 -6.11
C LYS A 140 -8.54 10.80 -7.36
N TYR A 141 -7.88 9.66 -7.57
CA TYR A 141 -8.15 8.74 -8.66
C TYR A 141 -8.15 7.29 -8.17
N ILE A 142 -8.97 6.45 -8.80
CA ILE A 142 -8.96 5.00 -8.59
C ILE A 142 -8.40 4.35 -9.85
N THR A 143 -7.09 4.12 -9.85
CA THR A 143 -6.35 3.47 -10.94
C THR A 143 -6.52 1.94 -10.90
N MET A 144 -6.19 1.24 -11.99
CA MET A 144 -6.17 -0.23 -12.01
C MET A 144 -5.20 -0.79 -10.96
N ASP A 145 -4.01 -0.18 -10.83
CA ASP A 145 -3.04 -0.52 -9.78
C ASP A 145 -3.60 -0.30 -8.37
N SER A 146 -4.42 0.74 -8.16
CA SER A 146 -5.10 0.94 -6.88
C SER A 146 -6.07 -0.21 -6.58
N LYS A 147 -6.93 -0.58 -7.53
CA LYS A 147 -7.88 -1.69 -7.37
C LYS A 147 -7.18 -3.02 -7.08
N ASN A 148 -6.03 -3.24 -7.69
CA ASN A 148 -5.27 -4.49 -7.54
C ASN A 148 -4.20 -4.43 -6.43
N ARG A 149 -4.17 -3.35 -5.64
CA ARG A 149 -3.07 -3.12 -4.68
C ARG A 149 -2.92 -4.25 -3.67
N ARG A 150 -4.02 -4.71 -3.09
CA ARG A 150 -4.00 -5.82 -2.14
C ARG A 150 -3.39 -7.07 -2.75
N LEU A 151 -3.85 -7.45 -3.95
CA LEU A 151 -3.34 -8.63 -4.66
C LEU A 151 -1.83 -8.53 -4.88
N MET A 152 -1.33 -7.36 -5.29
CA MET A 152 0.10 -7.16 -5.45
C MET A 152 0.87 -7.33 -4.13
N TYR A 153 0.35 -6.82 -3.01
CA TYR A 153 0.97 -7.04 -1.69
C TYR A 153 0.93 -8.51 -1.26
N GLN A 154 -0.14 -9.24 -1.56
CA GLN A 154 -0.22 -10.69 -1.29
C GLN A 154 0.83 -11.46 -2.09
N THR A 155 1.01 -11.12 -3.36
CA THR A 155 2.09 -11.68 -4.17
C THR A 155 3.47 -11.31 -3.60
N ASP A 156 3.66 -10.08 -3.13
CA ASP A 156 4.92 -9.66 -2.48
C ASP A 156 5.19 -10.42 -1.18
N ILE A 157 4.17 -10.72 -0.38
CA ILE A 157 4.30 -11.58 0.82
C ILE A 157 4.81 -12.97 0.41
N VAL A 158 4.25 -13.57 -0.63
CA VAL A 158 4.72 -14.86 -1.16
C VAL A 158 6.17 -14.75 -1.64
N ARG A 159 6.50 -13.72 -2.43
CA ARG A 159 7.88 -13.48 -2.90
C ARG A 159 8.88 -13.38 -1.75
N ASN A 160 8.54 -12.61 -0.72
CA ASN A 160 9.40 -12.39 0.44
C ASN A 160 9.60 -13.65 1.28
N ASN A 161 8.57 -14.50 1.39
CA ASN A 161 8.71 -15.79 2.08
C ASN A 161 9.63 -16.73 1.30
N VAL A 162 9.46 -16.83 -0.03
CA VAL A 162 10.35 -17.64 -0.87
C VAL A 162 11.78 -17.08 -0.86
N GLU A 163 11.97 -15.77 -0.89
CA GLU A 163 13.28 -15.12 -0.77
C GLU A 163 13.96 -15.45 0.57
N ARG A 164 13.20 -15.44 1.67
CA ARG A 164 13.69 -15.79 3.01
C ARG A 164 14.15 -17.24 3.11
N ASP A 165 13.42 -18.16 2.47
CA ASP A 165 13.71 -19.59 2.52
C ASP A 165 14.75 -20.02 1.47
N PHE A 166 15.12 -19.13 0.55
CA PHE A 166 16.09 -19.40 -0.50
C PHE A 166 17.51 -19.54 0.06
N LYS A 167 18.19 -20.63 -0.32
CA LYS A 167 19.59 -20.85 0.03
C LYS A 167 20.49 -20.35 -1.09
N GLY A 168 21.20 -19.25 -0.84
CA GLY A 168 22.15 -18.68 -1.78
C GLY A 168 22.29 -17.18 -1.58
N THR A 169 22.95 -16.55 -2.54
CA THR A 169 23.07 -15.09 -2.60
C THR A 169 21.77 -14.45 -3.10
N LYS A 170 21.62 -13.17 -2.82
CA LYS A 170 20.49 -12.37 -3.33
C LYS A 170 20.45 -12.35 -4.86
N GLU A 171 21.59 -12.28 -5.53
CA GLU A 171 21.68 -12.27 -7.00
C GLU A 171 21.17 -13.58 -7.61
N GLU A 172 21.51 -14.72 -7.01
CA GLU A 172 21.01 -16.02 -7.43
C GLU A 172 19.49 -16.11 -7.28
N PHE A 173 18.94 -15.61 -6.18
CA PHE A 173 17.49 -15.54 -5.99
C PHE A 173 16.81 -14.70 -7.08
N LEU A 174 17.32 -13.49 -7.35
CA LEU A 174 16.76 -12.59 -8.37
C LEU A 174 16.76 -13.23 -9.77
N LYS A 175 17.78 -14.02 -10.12
CA LYS A 175 17.81 -14.78 -11.38
C LYS A 175 16.64 -15.78 -11.48
N THR A 176 16.23 -16.39 -10.36
CA THR A 176 15.11 -17.34 -10.35
C THR A 176 13.74 -16.69 -10.58
N LEU A 177 13.63 -15.37 -10.47
CA LEU A 177 12.37 -14.64 -10.64
C LEU A 177 11.99 -14.46 -12.10
N HIS A 178 12.95 -14.58 -13.03
CA HIS A 178 12.75 -14.32 -14.47
C HIS A 178 12.09 -12.96 -14.71
N MET A 179 12.65 -11.91 -14.09
CA MET A 179 12.09 -10.56 -14.15
C MET A 179 12.16 -9.96 -15.55
N THR A 180 11.07 -9.32 -15.98
CA THR A 180 11.03 -8.49 -17.20
C THR A 180 10.71 -7.05 -16.81
N PHE A 181 11.63 -6.14 -17.15
CA PHE A 181 11.50 -4.71 -16.87
C PHE A 181 11.15 -3.97 -18.15
N TYR A 182 10.03 -3.25 -18.13
CA TYR A 182 9.52 -2.48 -19.26
C TYR A 182 9.73 -1.00 -19.00
N ILE A 183 10.29 -0.30 -19.98
CA ILE A 183 10.43 1.15 -20.00
C ILE A 183 9.71 1.65 -21.26
N SER A 184 8.79 2.60 -21.10
CA SER A 184 8.08 3.21 -22.21
C SER A 184 7.84 4.69 -21.98
N LYS A 185 7.69 5.45 -23.07
CA LYS A 185 7.20 6.83 -22.98
C LYS A 185 5.79 6.83 -22.38
N ALA A 186 5.56 7.73 -21.44
CA ALA A 186 4.26 7.89 -20.79
C ALA A 186 3.23 8.36 -21.82
N LYS A 187 2.03 7.83 -21.71
CA LYS A 187 0.84 8.30 -22.44
C LYS A 187 -0.12 8.95 -21.45
N GLU A 188 -1.14 9.63 -21.98
CA GLU A 188 -2.16 10.27 -21.14
C GLU A 188 -2.83 9.29 -20.16
N GLU A 189 -3.05 8.03 -20.58
CA GLU A 189 -3.60 6.96 -19.75
C GLU A 189 -2.73 6.59 -18.52
N ASP A 190 -1.42 6.87 -18.57
CA ASP A 190 -0.51 6.60 -17.46
C ASP A 190 -0.51 7.74 -16.41
N LEU A 191 -0.97 8.95 -16.75
CA LEU A 191 -0.74 10.16 -15.96
C LEU A 191 -1.43 10.14 -14.59
N GLN A 192 -2.63 9.57 -14.50
CA GLN A 192 -3.32 9.40 -13.21
C GLN A 192 -2.50 8.52 -12.26
N ARG A 193 -1.87 7.46 -12.81
CA ARG A 193 -1.02 6.57 -12.03
C ARG A 193 0.32 7.21 -11.70
N ALA A 194 0.87 8.00 -12.61
CA ALA A 194 2.09 8.76 -12.41
C ALA A 194 1.93 9.80 -11.29
N GLU A 195 0.85 10.59 -11.27
CA GLU A 195 0.52 11.50 -10.15
C GLU A 195 0.35 10.71 -8.84
N GLU A 196 -0.37 9.59 -8.87
CA GLU A 196 -0.53 8.76 -7.67
C GLU A 196 0.83 8.29 -7.10
N LEU A 197 1.76 7.92 -7.98
CA LEU A 197 3.12 7.52 -7.59
C LEU A 197 3.88 8.67 -6.91
N THR A 198 3.83 9.89 -7.46
CA THR A 198 4.52 11.05 -6.88
C THR A 198 4.00 11.40 -5.50
N VAL A 199 2.68 11.25 -5.27
CA VAL A 199 2.05 11.46 -3.96
C VAL A 199 2.43 10.39 -2.94
N ARG A 200 2.48 9.10 -3.34
CA ARG A 200 2.64 7.99 -2.38
C ARG A 200 4.08 7.64 -2.06
N THR A 201 5.03 8.01 -2.92
CA THR A 201 6.43 7.53 -2.87
C THR A 201 7.36 8.64 -2.37
N HIS A 202 7.36 8.93 -1.07
CA HIS A 202 8.19 10.02 -0.52
C HIS A 202 9.69 9.69 -0.39
N GLN A 203 10.05 8.46 -0.01
CA GLN A 203 11.46 8.10 0.25
C GLN A 203 12.31 7.92 -1.02
N LEU A 204 11.67 7.61 -2.14
CA LEU A 204 12.34 7.32 -3.41
C LEU A 204 11.96 8.33 -4.50
N ASN A 205 11.47 9.51 -4.10
CA ASN A 205 11.32 10.66 -4.99
C ASN A 205 12.59 11.52 -4.88
N SER A 206 13.38 11.54 -5.95
CA SER A 206 14.67 12.26 -6.01
C SER A 206 14.61 13.76 -5.70
N THR A 207 13.46 14.42 -5.92
CA THR A 207 13.32 15.86 -5.67
C THR A 207 12.33 16.19 -4.55
N GLY A 208 11.54 15.20 -4.12
CA GLY A 208 10.41 15.42 -3.21
C GLY A 208 9.25 16.20 -3.84
N TYR A 209 9.36 16.60 -5.11
CA TYR A 209 8.33 17.36 -5.81
C TYR A 209 7.18 16.43 -6.23
N ILE A 210 5.95 16.87 -5.99
CA ILE A 210 4.74 16.15 -6.38
C ILE A 210 4.21 16.81 -7.65
N TYR A 211 4.38 16.13 -8.78
CA TYR A 211 3.79 16.55 -10.04
C TYR A 211 2.31 16.17 -10.11
N SER A 212 1.49 17.15 -10.47
CA SER A 212 0.07 16.97 -10.78
C SER A 212 -0.15 16.37 -12.18
N TYR A 213 -1.36 15.87 -12.43
CA TYR A 213 -1.79 15.41 -13.74
C TYR A 213 -1.51 16.45 -14.84
N ASP A 214 -1.90 17.71 -14.63
CA ASP A 214 -1.80 18.76 -15.65
C ASP A 214 -0.35 19.12 -15.96
N GLU A 215 0.53 19.12 -14.95
CA GLU A 215 1.97 19.31 -15.18
C GLU A 215 2.58 18.17 -15.97
N LEU A 216 2.26 16.92 -15.62
CA LEU A 216 2.76 15.76 -16.36
C LEU A 216 2.19 15.73 -17.79
N LYS A 217 0.94 16.17 -17.97
CA LYS A 217 0.30 16.30 -19.28
C LYS A 217 1.05 17.32 -20.15
N ALA A 218 1.32 18.51 -19.62
CA ALA A 218 2.12 19.51 -20.32
C ALA A 218 3.51 18.97 -20.69
N CYS A 219 4.14 18.17 -19.82
CA CYS A 219 5.43 17.55 -20.12
C CYS A 219 5.36 16.47 -21.23
N ILE A 220 4.28 15.68 -21.35
CA ILE A 220 4.20 14.70 -22.46
C ILE A 220 3.89 15.35 -23.81
N GLU A 221 3.32 16.55 -23.81
CA GLU A 221 2.95 17.31 -25.02
C GLU A 221 4.10 18.21 -25.54
N ASP A 222 5.09 18.51 -24.70
CA ASP A 222 6.25 19.33 -25.05
C ASP A 222 7.46 18.46 -25.41
N GLU A 223 7.96 18.59 -26.64
CA GLU A 223 9.12 17.85 -27.15
C GLU A 223 10.40 18.08 -26.34
N LYS A 224 10.47 19.16 -25.56
CA LYS A 224 11.58 19.43 -24.63
C LYS A 224 11.65 18.40 -23.52
N TYR A 225 10.54 17.78 -23.13
CA TYR A 225 10.53 16.81 -22.05
C TYR A 225 10.43 15.37 -22.57
N GLU A 226 10.83 14.45 -21.72
CA GLU A 226 10.59 13.03 -21.90
C GLU A 226 10.12 12.44 -20.57
N VAL A 227 8.90 11.92 -20.59
CA VAL A 227 8.30 11.26 -19.43
C VAL A 227 8.32 9.76 -19.68
N LEU A 228 8.99 9.02 -18.82
CA LEU A 228 9.12 7.57 -18.87
C LEU A 228 8.32 6.93 -17.75
N VAL A 229 7.55 5.91 -18.07
CA VAL A 229 6.90 5.03 -17.10
C VAL A 229 7.57 3.67 -17.14
N THR A 230 7.65 3.04 -15.97
CA THR A 230 8.27 1.73 -15.86
C THR A 230 7.36 0.72 -15.18
N ARG A 231 7.43 -0.53 -15.67
CA ARG A 231 6.66 -1.66 -15.16
C ARG A 231 7.61 -2.85 -14.95
N LEU A 232 7.29 -3.70 -13.99
CA LEU A 232 8.07 -4.90 -13.69
C LEU A 232 7.13 -6.08 -13.57
N GLU A 233 7.54 -7.21 -14.15
CA GLU A 233 6.85 -8.50 -14.01
C GLU A 233 7.87 -9.59 -13.64
N ASP A 234 7.41 -10.59 -12.89
CA ASP A 234 8.18 -11.80 -12.60
C ASP A 234 7.28 -13.04 -12.65
N LYS A 235 7.84 -14.22 -12.36
CA LYS A 235 7.10 -15.48 -12.37
C LYS A 235 5.88 -15.54 -11.44
N TYR A 236 5.78 -14.64 -10.44
CA TYR A 236 4.65 -14.57 -9.52
C TYR A 236 3.59 -13.55 -9.97
N GLY A 237 3.93 -12.66 -10.91
CA GLY A 237 3.01 -11.72 -11.52
C GLY A 237 3.57 -10.31 -11.67
N THR A 238 2.68 -9.38 -12.00
CA THR A 238 3.04 -7.97 -12.20
C THR A 238 3.23 -7.22 -10.88
N TYR A 239 4.13 -6.23 -10.89
CA TYR A 239 4.25 -5.21 -9.86
C TYR A 239 3.44 -3.95 -10.20
N GLY A 240 2.80 -3.90 -11.37
CA GLY A 240 2.12 -2.72 -11.90
C GLY A 240 3.09 -1.65 -12.39
N THR A 241 2.64 -0.41 -12.44
CA THR A 241 3.51 0.74 -12.72
C THR A 241 4.30 1.07 -11.47
N ILE A 242 5.62 0.93 -11.58
CA ILE A 242 6.56 0.97 -10.45
C ILE A 242 7.46 2.18 -10.47
N GLY A 243 7.52 2.98 -11.53
CA GLY A 243 8.43 4.12 -11.55
C GLY A 243 8.12 5.13 -12.63
N LEU A 244 8.66 6.33 -12.42
CA LEU A 244 8.49 7.50 -13.27
C LEU A 244 9.84 8.20 -13.43
N GLY A 245 10.19 8.52 -14.67
CA GLY A 245 11.31 9.39 -15.03
C GLY A 245 10.79 10.63 -15.76
N LEU A 246 11.16 11.83 -15.32
CA LEU A 246 10.92 13.07 -16.05
C LEU A 246 12.27 13.69 -16.40
N ILE A 247 12.54 13.81 -17.69
CA ILE A 247 13.76 14.36 -18.23
C ILE A 247 13.42 15.64 -18.99
N GLU A 248 14.17 16.70 -18.73
CA GLU A 248 14.18 17.92 -19.53
C GLU A 248 15.41 17.87 -20.44
N LYS A 249 15.18 17.79 -21.76
CA LYS A 249 16.22 17.72 -22.79
C LYS A 249 16.75 19.13 -23.07
N GLY A 250 18.04 19.33 -22.86
CA GLY A 250 18.79 20.51 -23.27
C GLY A 250 19.81 20.19 -24.36
N GLU A 251 20.39 21.23 -24.97
CA GLU A 251 21.36 21.06 -26.07
C GLU A 251 22.67 20.42 -25.63
N LYS A 252 23.14 20.73 -24.42
CA LYS A 252 24.44 20.25 -23.88
C LYS A 252 24.30 19.21 -22.78
N VAL A 253 23.24 19.34 -21.98
CA VAL A 253 22.97 18.48 -20.82
C VAL A 253 21.48 18.24 -20.72
N TRP A 254 21.11 17.02 -20.37
CA TRP A 254 19.74 16.67 -20.01
C TRP A 254 19.62 16.69 -18.49
N GLN A 255 18.49 17.20 -17.98
CA GLN A 255 18.23 17.27 -16.54
C GLN A 255 17.18 16.23 -16.16
N VAL A 256 17.51 15.37 -15.21
CA VAL A 256 16.52 14.47 -14.59
C VAL A 256 15.76 15.28 -13.54
N LYS A 257 14.56 15.74 -13.90
CA LYS A 257 13.67 16.54 -13.04
C LYS A 257 12.95 15.67 -12.01
N LEU A 258 12.70 14.41 -12.38
CA LEU A 258 12.14 13.41 -11.48
C LEU A 258 12.70 12.04 -11.83
N LEU A 259 13.17 11.35 -10.81
CA LEU A 259 13.33 9.91 -10.80
C LEU A 259 12.62 9.36 -9.58
N LEU A 260 11.72 8.42 -9.81
CA LEU A 260 10.91 7.79 -8.78
C LEU A 260 10.77 6.30 -9.02
N MET A 261 10.93 5.53 -7.94
CA MET A 261 10.70 4.09 -7.93
C MET A 261 9.85 3.68 -6.73
N SER A 262 8.93 2.74 -6.93
CA SER A 262 8.12 2.15 -5.88
C SER A 262 9.02 1.41 -4.88
N CYS A 263 8.72 1.56 -3.58
CA CYS A 263 9.45 0.86 -2.52
C CYS A 263 9.43 -0.67 -2.69
N ARG A 264 8.43 -1.24 -3.35
CA ARG A 264 8.27 -2.68 -3.60
C ARG A 264 9.35 -3.28 -4.49
N VAL A 265 10.02 -2.46 -5.30
CA VAL A 265 11.06 -2.91 -6.25
C VAL A 265 12.46 -2.40 -5.90
N MET A 266 12.62 -1.74 -4.75
CA MET A 266 13.87 -1.12 -4.33
C MET A 266 15.04 -2.13 -4.28
N SER A 267 14.76 -3.35 -3.82
CA SER A 267 15.77 -4.40 -3.69
C SER A 267 16.12 -5.11 -5.00
N ARG A 268 15.45 -4.78 -6.12
CA ARG A 268 15.51 -5.51 -7.41
C ARG A 268 16.47 -4.89 -8.44
N GLY A 269 17.10 -3.76 -8.13
CA GLY A 269 18.11 -3.12 -9.00
C GLY A 269 17.57 -2.33 -10.20
N VAL A 270 16.24 -2.24 -10.36
CA VAL A 270 15.60 -1.59 -11.52
C VAL A 270 15.85 -0.08 -11.60
N GLY A 271 16.12 0.59 -10.47
CA GLY A 271 16.47 2.01 -10.44
C GLY A 271 17.71 2.33 -11.27
N SER A 272 18.77 1.51 -11.13
CA SER A 272 20.01 1.66 -11.89
C SER A 272 19.81 1.35 -13.37
N ILE A 273 18.92 0.41 -13.70
CA ILE A 273 18.59 0.08 -15.10
C ILE A 273 17.90 1.28 -15.77
N LEU A 274 16.93 1.92 -15.10
CA LEU A 274 16.28 3.12 -15.64
C LEU A 274 17.28 4.28 -15.82
N LEU A 275 18.17 4.50 -14.86
CA LEU A 275 19.21 5.52 -14.98
C LEU A 275 20.15 5.24 -16.16
N ASN A 276 20.61 4.00 -16.31
CA ASN A 276 21.43 3.61 -17.46
C ASN A 276 20.67 3.79 -18.78
N TYR A 277 19.38 3.50 -18.83
CA TYR A 277 18.55 3.75 -20.01
C TYR A 277 18.45 5.25 -20.35
N ILE A 278 18.37 6.11 -19.34
CA ILE A 278 18.32 7.58 -19.54
C ILE A 278 19.68 8.13 -20.00
N CYS A 279 20.78 7.53 -19.55
CA CYS A 279 22.13 7.99 -19.85
C CYS A 279 22.70 7.52 -21.20
N ASN A 280 22.11 6.50 -21.83
CA ASN A 280 22.56 5.93 -23.12
C ASN A 280 21.59 6.28 -24.25
#